data_AF-A0A962M982-F1
#
_entry.id   AF-A0A962M982-F1
#
_cell.length_a   1.000
_cell.length_b   1.000
_cell.length_c   1.000
_cell.angle_alpha   90.00
_cell.angle_beta   90.00
_cell.angle_gamma   90.00
#
_symmetry.space_group_name_H-M   'P 1'
#
loop_
_entity.id
_entity.type
_entity.pdbx_description
1 polymer ?
#
loop_
_entity_poly.entity_id
_entity_poly.type
_entity_poly.pdbx_seq_one_letter_code
_entity_poly.pdbx_strand_id
1 'polypeptide(L)'
;MSTDVAQSTHAYTQDPRNDNILIYINGEFYPREKAMVSVFDSGYILGDGVWEGLRVHHGRIAFLPQHLKRLYEGAKAIDMDIGLSKDELTEALYDTLQANQMQDGVHIRLM
;
A
#
# COMPACT_ATOMS: atom_id res chain seq x y z
N MET A 1 -1.23 36.55 6.76
CA MET A 1 -0.17 36.33 5.75
C MET A 1 -0.36 34.94 5.21
N SER A 2 -0.85 34.80 3.98
CA SER A 2 -1.07 33.50 3.35
C SER A 2 0.30 32.93 2.99
N THR A 3 0.75 31.91 3.73
CA THR A 3 1.91 31.13 3.32
C THR A 3 1.47 30.24 2.16
N ASP A 4 1.73 30.70 0.93
CA ASP A 4 1.69 29.83 -0.25
C ASP A 4 2.78 28.77 -0.09
N VAL A 5 2.43 27.69 0.61
CA VAL A 5 3.22 26.47 0.62
C VAL A 5 3.10 25.92 -0.79
N ALA A 6 4.21 25.91 -1.53
CA ALA A 6 4.26 25.32 -2.85
C ALA A 6 3.64 23.90 -2.80
N GLN A 7 2.46 23.75 -3.39
CA GLN A 7 1.77 22.47 -3.43
C GLN A 7 2.55 21.55 -4.37
N SER A 8 3.25 20.59 -3.78
CA SER A 8 3.81 19.45 -4.49
C SER A 8 2.69 18.70 -5.22
N THR A 9 3.01 18.03 -6.34
CA THR A 9 2.11 17.07 -6.99
C THR A 9 1.67 15.93 -6.07
N HIS A 10 2.33 15.76 -4.92
CA HIS A 10 1.99 14.78 -3.89
C HIS A 10 1.20 15.40 -2.71
N ALA A 11 0.75 16.64 -2.81
CA ALA A 11 -0.11 17.24 -1.79
C ALA A 11 -1.43 16.44 -1.70
N TYR A 12 -1.84 16.11 -0.47
CA TYR A 12 -3.08 15.42 -0.19
C TYR A 12 -3.81 16.10 0.97
N THR A 13 -5.13 16.02 0.98
CA THR A 13 -5.93 16.42 2.14
C THR A 13 -5.63 15.48 3.29
N GLN A 14 -5.16 16.01 4.41
CA GLN A 14 -4.89 15.22 5.60
C GLN A 14 -6.19 14.54 6.07
N ASP A 15 -6.09 13.24 6.34
CA ASP A 15 -7.16 12.46 6.96
C ASP A 15 -6.63 11.98 8.33
N PRO A 16 -7.20 12.45 9.45
CA PRO A 16 -6.70 12.13 10.79
C PRO A 16 -6.78 10.64 11.10
N ARG A 17 -7.58 9.85 10.37
CA ARG A 17 -7.60 8.38 10.51
C ARG A 17 -6.26 7.75 10.16
N ASN A 18 -5.43 8.43 9.36
CA ASN A 18 -4.11 7.94 8.97
C ASN A 18 -3.02 8.16 10.02
N ASP A 19 -3.27 8.94 11.08
CA ASP A 19 -2.21 9.35 12.02
C ASP A 19 -1.65 8.16 12.81
N ASN A 20 -2.49 7.16 13.13
CA ASN A 20 -2.14 6.02 13.99
C ASN A 20 -2.22 4.66 13.28
N ILE A 21 -2.16 4.65 11.94
CA ILE A 21 -2.28 3.39 11.20
C ILE A 21 -1.05 2.51 11.37
N LEU A 22 -1.28 1.21 11.27
CA LEU A 22 -0.26 0.17 11.14
C LEU A 22 0.01 -0.10 9.67
N ILE A 23 1.29 -0.12 9.31
CA ILE A 23 1.80 -0.43 7.98
C ILE A 23 2.40 -1.83 8.02
N TYR A 24 1.98 -2.69 7.10
CA TYR A 24 2.56 -4.02 6.91
C TYR A 24 3.84 -3.93 6.08
N ILE A 25 4.96 -4.40 6.62
CA ILE A 25 6.26 -4.44 5.95
C ILE A 25 6.90 -5.79 6.26
N ASN A 26 7.18 -6.59 5.22
CA ASN A 26 7.91 -7.86 5.32
C ASN A 26 7.39 -8.83 6.39
N GLY A 27 6.07 -8.97 6.54
CA GLY A 27 5.47 -9.90 7.52
C GLY A 27 5.11 -9.28 8.87
N GLU A 28 5.47 -8.02 9.11
CA GLU A 28 5.29 -7.36 10.42
C GLU A 28 4.55 -6.02 10.30
N PHE A 29 3.88 -5.64 11.38
CA PHE A 29 3.14 -4.38 11.48
C PHE A 29 3.94 -3.32 12.25
N TYR A 30 4.04 -2.14 11.65
CA TYR A 30 4.73 -0.99 12.22
C TYR A 30 3.79 0.20 12.33
N PRO A 31 3.81 0.96 13.45
CA PRO A 31 3.18 2.28 13.48
C PRO A 31 3.70 3.16 12.34
N ARG A 32 2.84 3.97 11.73
CA ARG A 32 3.17 4.84 10.58
C ARG A 32 4.48 5.62 10.75
N GLU A 33 4.74 6.15 11.94
CA GLU A 33 5.95 6.93 12.26
C GLU A 33 7.24 6.09 12.32
N LYS A 34 7.12 4.77 12.46
CA LYS A 34 8.23 3.80 12.54
C LYS A 34 8.36 2.95 11.28
N ALA A 35 7.37 3.00 10.39
CA ALA A 35 7.39 2.31 9.11
C ALA A 35 8.50 2.89 8.24
N MET A 36 9.50 2.06 7.90
CA MET A 36 10.69 2.49 7.18
C MET A 36 11.14 1.44 6.16
N VAL A 37 11.69 1.93 5.05
CA VAL A 37 12.39 1.13 4.04
C VAL A 37 13.81 1.66 3.90
N SER A 38 14.72 0.83 3.39
CA SER A 38 16.09 1.25 3.12
C SER A 38 16.11 2.35 2.06
N VAL A 39 16.96 3.37 2.23
CA VAL A 39 17.24 4.33 1.15
C VAL A 39 17.95 3.70 -0.04
N PHE A 40 18.45 2.47 0.13
CA PHE A 40 19.05 1.64 -0.92
C PHE A 40 18.08 0.62 -1.51
N ASP A 41 16.81 0.66 -1.13
CA ASP A 41 15.77 -0.15 -1.75
C ASP A 41 15.66 0.18 -3.25
N SER A 42 15.58 -0.84 -4.11
CA SER A 42 15.54 -0.65 -5.57
C SER A 42 14.25 0.04 -6.03
N GLY A 43 13.13 -0.21 -5.33
CA GLY A 43 11.87 0.48 -5.56
C GLY A 43 11.98 1.98 -5.25
N TYR A 44 12.81 2.36 -4.27
CA TYR A 44 13.08 3.76 -3.97
C TYR A 44 14.10 4.41 -4.94
N ILE A 45 15.27 3.79 -5.14
CA ILE A 45 16.36 4.40 -5.93
C ILE A 45 16.03 4.42 -7.42
N LEU A 46 15.50 3.32 -7.95
CA LEU A 46 15.35 3.10 -9.39
C LEU A 46 13.89 3.13 -9.85
N GLY A 47 12.94 3.12 -8.90
CA GLY A 47 11.52 2.90 -9.22
C GLY A 47 11.26 1.47 -9.70
N ASP A 48 12.10 0.51 -9.29
CA ASP A 48 12.02 -0.88 -9.72
C ASP A 48 10.96 -1.63 -8.90
N GLY A 49 9.78 -1.81 -9.49
CA GLY A 49 8.69 -2.53 -8.84
C GLY A 49 7.35 -2.37 -9.57
N VAL A 50 6.33 -2.99 -9.00
CA VAL A 50 4.92 -2.86 -9.41
C VAL A 50 4.08 -2.55 -8.19
N TRP A 51 2.98 -1.83 -8.39
CA TRP A 51 2.13 -1.42 -7.28
C TRP A 51 0.65 -1.42 -7.68
N GLU A 52 -0.23 -1.46 -6.69
CA GLU A 52 -1.67 -1.41 -6.89
C GLU A 52 -2.33 -0.43 -5.90
N GLY A 53 -3.29 0.34 -6.42
CA GLY A 53 -4.20 1.16 -5.62
C GLY A 53 -5.53 0.42 -5.45
N LEU A 54 -5.85 0.00 -4.22
CA LEU A 54 -7.03 -0.81 -3.91
C LEU A 54 -8.05 -0.02 -3.10
N ARG A 55 -9.33 -0.16 -3.43
CA ARG A 55 -10.43 0.49 -2.69
C ARG A 55 -11.22 -0.51 -1.86
N VAL A 56 -11.50 -0.13 -0.62
CA VAL A 56 -12.34 -0.92 0.28
C VAL A 56 -13.73 -0.30 0.35
N HIS A 57 -14.74 -1.15 0.15
CA HIS A 57 -16.14 -0.81 0.35
C HIS A 57 -16.84 -1.92 1.14
N HIS A 58 -17.52 -1.54 2.22
CA HIS A 58 -18.28 -2.46 3.08
C HIS A 58 -17.49 -3.74 3.46
N GLY A 59 -16.24 -3.56 3.87
CA GLY A 59 -15.34 -4.61 4.33
C GLY A 59 -14.72 -5.46 3.21
N ARG A 60 -14.91 -5.10 1.93
CA ARG A 60 -14.39 -5.86 0.79
C ARG A 60 -13.52 -5.00 -0.09
N ILE A 61 -12.43 -5.60 -0.59
CA ILE A 61 -11.57 -4.97 -1.59
C ILE A 61 -12.22 -5.12 -2.96
N ALA A 62 -12.52 -3.99 -3.62
CA ALA A 62 -13.15 -3.97 -4.93
C ALA A 62 -12.21 -4.58 -5.99
N PHE A 63 -12.75 -5.50 -6.80
CA PHE A 63 -12.03 -6.13 -7.93
C PHE A 63 -10.68 -6.77 -7.56
N LEU A 64 -10.53 -7.26 -6.33
CA LEU A 64 -9.26 -7.83 -5.85
C LEU A 64 -8.64 -8.87 -6.80
N PRO A 65 -9.39 -9.86 -7.35
CA PRO A 65 -8.81 -10.83 -8.28
C PRO A 65 -8.21 -10.19 -9.53
N GLN A 66 -8.82 -9.12 -10.05
CA GLN A 66 -8.33 -8.39 -11.22
C GLN A 66 -7.07 -7.59 -10.90
N HIS A 67 -7.03 -6.93 -9.73
CA HIS A 67 -5.85 -6.21 -9.25
C HIS A 67 -4.67 -7.17 -9.04
N LEU A 68 -4.88 -8.30 -8.35
CA LEU A 68 -3.82 -9.29 -8.14
C LEU A 68 -3.38 -9.95 -9.45
N LYS A 69 -4.29 -10.18 -10.40
CA LYS A 69 -3.88 -10.64 -11.73
C LYS A 69 -2.91 -9.65 -12.39
N ARG A 70 -3.25 -8.36 -12.40
CA ARG A 70 -2.41 -7.32 -13.01
C ARG A 70 -1.07 -7.15 -12.29
N LEU A 71 -1.06 -7.14 -10.96
CA LEU A 71 0.16 -7.05 -10.15
C LEU A 71 1.15 -8.16 -10.51
N TYR A 72 0.70 -9.42 -10.53
CA TYR A 72 1.57 -10.57 -10.82
C TYR A 72 1.98 -10.63 -12.29
N GLU A 73 1.12 -10.20 -13.22
CA GLU A 73 1.51 -10.04 -14.62
C GLU A 73 2.59 -8.97 -14.80
N GLY A 74 2.47 -7.86 -14.07
CA GLY A 74 3.48 -6.80 -14.05
C GLY A 74 4.81 -7.27 -13.46
N ALA A 75 4.78 -7.91 -12.29
CA ALA A 75 5.97 -8.47 -11.64
C ALA A 75 6.67 -9.47 -12.58
N LYS A 76 5.92 -10.36 -13.21
CA LYS A 76 6.46 -11.30 -14.21
C LYS A 76 7.10 -10.59 -15.41
N ALA A 77 6.54 -9.47 -15.87
CA ALA A 77 7.07 -8.74 -17.03
C ALA A 77 8.43 -8.08 -16.75
N ILE A 78 8.74 -7.80 -15.48
CA ILE A 78 10.03 -7.26 -15.03
C ILE A 78 10.92 -8.30 -14.35
N ASP A 79 10.57 -9.59 -14.44
CA ASP A 79 11.29 -10.71 -13.81
C ASP A 79 11.44 -10.59 -12.28
N MET A 80 10.43 -10.01 -11.62
CA MET A 80 10.37 -9.85 -10.18
C MET A 80 9.58 -10.97 -9.51
N ASP A 81 10.15 -11.56 -8.46
CA ASP A 81 9.45 -12.47 -7.55
C ASP A 81 8.86 -11.67 -6.38
N ILE A 82 7.54 -11.78 -6.18
CA ILE A 82 6.83 -11.13 -5.07
C ILE A 82 7.11 -11.88 -3.74
N GLY A 83 7.51 -13.15 -3.79
CA GLY A 83 7.79 -13.96 -2.60
C GLY A 83 6.55 -14.37 -1.80
N LEU A 84 5.35 -14.06 -2.30
CA LEU A 84 4.05 -14.47 -1.76
C LEU A 84 3.19 -15.02 -2.89
N SER A 85 2.33 -15.98 -2.57
CA SER A 85 1.22 -16.39 -3.42
C SER A 85 0.09 -15.36 -3.38
N LYS A 86 -0.83 -15.44 -4.35
CA LYS A 86 -2.00 -14.54 -4.41
C LYS A 86 -2.90 -14.67 -3.17
N ASP A 87 -2.95 -15.85 -2.58
CA ASP A 87 -3.76 -16.13 -1.40
C ASP A 87 -3.09 -15.55 -0.14
N GLU A 88 -1.79 -15.76 0.04
CA GLU A 88 -1.02 -15.15 1.15
C GLU A 88 -1.02 -13.62 1.07
N LEU A 89 -0.90 -13.06 -0.13
CA LEU A 89 -0.99 -11.61 -0.32
C LEU A 89 -2.41 -11.08 -0.04
N THR A 90 -3.44 -11.87 -0.37
CA THR A 90 -4.83 -11.55 -0.02
C THR A 90 -5.01 -11.54 1.50
N GLU A 91 -4.48 -12.53 2.19
CA GLU A 91 -4.51 -12.61 3.66
C GLU A 91 -3.82 -11.41 4.29
N ALA A 92 -2.59 -11.07 3.87
CA ALA A 92 -1.87 -9.90 4.36
C ALA A 92 -2.63 -8.57 4.16
N LEU A 93 -3.35 -8.42 3.04
CA LEU A 93 -4.21 -7.25 2.80
C LEU A 93 -5.39 -7.18 3.79
N TYR A 94 -6.05 -8.31 4.07
CA TYR A 94 -7.17 -8.34 5.02
C TYR A 94 -6.68 -8.24 6.48
N ASP A 95 -5.55 -8.82 6.82
CA ASP A 95 -4.88 -8.64 8.11
C ASP A 95 -4.53 -7.17 8.35
N THR A 96 -4.05 -6.47 7.31
CA THR A 96 -3.79 -5.04 7.38
C THR A 96 -5.06 -4.23 7.66
N LEU A 97 -6.18 -4.57 7.02
CA LEU A 97 -7.46 -3.93 7.30
C LEU A 97 -7.96 -4.22 8.71
N GLN A 98 -7.81 -5.46 9.18
CA GLN A 98 -8.20 -5.89 10.52
C GLN A 98 -7.36 -5.19 11.59
N ALA A 99 -6.04 -5.14 11.43
CA ALA A 99 -5.12 -4.48 12.35
C ALA A 99 -5.45 -2.98 12.52
N ASN A 100 -6.00 -2.36 11.48
CA ASN A 100 -6.41 -0.96 11.47
C ASN A 100 -7.91 -0.73 11.76
N GLN A 101 -8.69 -1.79 11.96
CA GLN A 101 -10.16 -1.73 12.16
C GLN A 101 -10.88 -0.97 11.04
N MET A 102 -10.39 -1.08 9.80
CA MET A 102 -10.86 -0.33 8.65
C MET A 102 -11.77 -1.17 7.75
N GLN A 103 -12.97 -0.64 7.44
CA GLN A 103 -13.97 -1.36 6.66
C GLN A 103 -14.51 -0.58 5.45
N ASP A 104 -14.37 0.74 5.38
CA ASP A 104 -14.90 1.53 4.26
C ASP A 104 -14.18 2.86 4.09
N GLY A 105 -14.27 3.44 2.89
CA GLY A 105 -13.63 4.71 2.55
C GLY A 105 -12.10 4.66 2.64
N VAL A 106 -11.52 3.48 2.39
CA VAL A 106 -10.09 3.20 2.52
C VAL A 106 -9.46 3.04 1.14
N HIS A 107 -8.24 3.56 1.02
CA HIS A 107 -7.37 3.36 -0.13
C HIS A 107 -6.09 2.67 0.33
N ILE A 108 -5.93 1.40 -0.01
CA ILE A 108 -4.69 0.66 0.24
C ILE A 108 -3.74 0.97 -0.91
N ARG A 109 -2.48 1.30 -0.57
CA ARG A 109 -1.38 1.34 -1.54
C ARG A 109 -0.54 0.11 -1.29
N LEU A 110 -0.60 -0.84 -2.22
CA LEU A 110 0.20 -2.04 -2.21
C LEU A 110 1.45 -1.77 -3.06
N MET A 111 2.63 -1.81 -2.46
CA MET A 111 3.93 -1.60 -3.11
C MET A 111 4.84 -2.79 -2.85
#